data_AF-A0A3D0NGX2-F1
#
_entry.id   AF-A0A3D0NGX2-F1
#
_cell.length_a   1.000
_cell.length_b   1.000
_cell.length_c   1.000
_cell.angle_alpha   90.00
_cell.angle_beta   90.00
_cell.angle_gamma   90.00
#
_symmetry.space_group_name_H-M   'P 1'
#
loop_
_entity.id
_entity.type
_entity.pdbx_description
1 polymer ?
#
loop_
_entity_poly.entity_id
_entity_poly.type
_entity_poly.pdbx_seq_one_letter_code
_entity_poly.pdbx_strand_id
1 'polypeptide(L)'
;VTKSKFDNKYGTRHSLIDGINRGTDVLIGGKAALVCGYGDVGKGCAEALKAQGARVAVTEVDPINALQAMMDGFEVKTVEQAIGWADIVITSTGNKDIITLDHMRAMKHQAILGNIGHFDNEIDMAAIERDPKIRRINIKPQVDEFVFPDGHSIIVLSEGRLLNLGNATGHPSFVMSNSFSNQVIAQIELWTKNDEYDNEVYRLPKHLDEKVAKIHVEALGGTLTVLTKDQAEYIGVDVDGPYKPEHYRY
;
A
#
# COMPACT_ATOMS: atom_id res chain seq x y z
N VAL A 1 -7.28 0.23 -13.94
CA VAL A 1 -5.98 -0.46 -13.76
C VAL A 1 -4.88 0.55 -13.48
N THR A 2 -4.75 1.62 -14.27
CA THR A 2 -3.75 2.69 -14.08
C THR A 2 -3.85 3.44 -12.75
N LYS A 3 -4.98 3.35 -12.04
CA LYS A 3 -5.08 3.69 -10.61
C LYS A 3 -4.54 2.56 -9.74
N SER A 4 -5.31 1.49 -9.51
CA SER A 4 -5.03 0.50 -8.47
C SER A 4 -3.66 -0.20 -8.61
N LYS A 5 -3.27 -0.63 -9.82
CA LYS A 5 -2.02 -1.34 -10.04
C LYS A 5 -0.77 -0.46 -10.00
N PHE A 6 -0.93 0.86 -10.04
CA PHE A 6 0.19 1.81 -10.04
C PHE A 6 0.25 2.59 -8.74
N ASP A 7 -0.83 3.30 -8.40
CA ASP A 7 -0.96 4.09 -7.19
C ASP A 7 -0.74 3.24 -5.94
N ASN A 8 -1.57 2.21 -5.78
CA ASN A 8 -1.56 1.43 -4.55
C ASN A 8 -0.28 0.61 -4.42
N LYS A 9 0.34 0.14 -5.52
CA LYS A 9 1.55 -0.69 -5.47
C LYS A 9 2.85 0.12 -5.57
N TYR A 10 3.04 0.88 -6.64
CA TYR A 10 4.29 1.61 -6.87
C TYR A 10 4.40 2.89 -6.05
N GLY A 11 3.26 3.55 -5.77
CA GLY A 11 3.22 4.70 -4.88
C GLY A 11 3.65 4.33 -3.47
N THR A 12 3.07 3.27 -2.92
CA THR A 12 3.40 2.78 -1.57
C THR A 12 4.81 2.20 -1.50
N ARG A 13 5.27 1.50 -2.55
CA ARG A 13 6.66 1.03 -2.69
C ARG A 13 7.66 2.17 -2.55
N HIS A 14 7.34 3.37 -3.06
CA HIS A 14 8.18 4.55 -2.89
C HIS A 14 8.00 5.17 -1.49
N SER A 15 6.76 5.48 -1.12
CA SER A 15 6.48 6.38 0.01
C SER A 15 6.56 5.72 1.38
N LEU A 16 6.48 4.39 1.48
CA LEU A 16 6.59 3.68 2.76
C LEU A 16 7.96 3.93 3.40
N ILE A 17 9.03 3.68 2.64
CA ILE A 17 10.40 3.81 3.12
C ILE A 17 10.71 5.26 3.45
N ASP A 18 10.22 6.21 2.64
CA ASP A 18 10.36 7.64 2.92
C ASP A 18 9.71 8.02 4.27
N GLY A 19 8.49 7.56 4.52
CA GLY A 19 7.80 7.78 5.80
C GLY A 19 8.53 7.19 7.00
N ILE A 20 9.02 5.94 6.90
CA ILE A 20 9.79 5.30 7.96
C ILE A 20 11.10 6.05 8.22
N ASN A 21 11.84 6.40 7.16
CA ASN A 21 13.13 7.08 7.28
C ASN A 21 12.96 8.47 7.89
N ARG A 22 12.04 9.29 7.40
CA ARG A 22 11.78 10.61 8.00
C ARG A 22 11.24 10.51 9.42
N GLY A 23 10.49 9.46 9.73
CA GLY A 23 9.99 9.19 11.07
C GLY A 23 11.10 8.84 12.06
N THR A 24 12.04 7.97 11.66
CA THR A 24 12.87 7.23 12.62
C THR A 24 14.37 7.19 12.33
N ASP A 25 14.79 7.55 11.10
CA ASP A 25 16.17 7.43 10.61
C ASP A 25 16.78 6.02 10.82
N VAL A 26 15.91 5.00 10.95
CA VAL A 26 16.32 3.65 11.33
C VAL A 26 17.03 2.94 10.18
N LEU A 27 18.08 2.16 10.49
CA LEU A 27 18.62 1.20 9.52
C LEU A 27 17.61 0.08 9.26
N ILE A 28 17.16 -0.07 8.01
CA ILE A 28 16.21 -1.13 7.62
C ILE A 28 16.92 -2.46 7.30
N GLY A 29 18.14 -2.41 6.77
CA GLY A 29 18.91 -3.61 6.40
C GLY A 29 19.11 -4.58 7.57
N GLY A 30 18.75 -5.85 7.37
CA GLY A 30 18.85 -6.92 8.37
C GLY A 30 17.68 -7.00 9.36
N LYS A 31 16.86 -5.95 9.48
CA LYS A 31 15.71 -5.93 10.37
C LYS A 31 14.62 -6.92 9.94
N ALA A 32 13.92 -7.44 10.93
CA ALA A 32 12.68 -8.18 10.72
C ALA A 32 11.53 -7.20 10.46
N ALA A 33 10.81 -7.38 9.35
CA ALA A 33 9.65 -6.58 9.02
C ALA A 33 8.41 -7.48 8.82
N LEU A 34 7.31 -7.12 9.46
CA LEU A 34 6.01 -7.77 9.30
C LEU A 34 5.08 -6.86 8.52
N VAL A 35 4.59 -7.32 7.37
CA VAL A 35 3.59 -6.62 6.57
C VAL A 35 2.26 -7.35 6.73
N CYS A 36 1.25 -6.67 7.28
CA CYS A 36 -0.09 -7.24 7.45
C CYS A 36 -0.96 -6.89 6.24
N GLY A 37 -1.37 -7.92 5.49
CA GLY A 37 -2.05 -7.81 4.20
C GLY A 37 -1.08 -7.83 3.02
N TYR A 38 -1.46 -8.51 1.95
CA TYR A 38 -0.67 -8.65 0.71
C TYR A 38 -1.50 -8.36 -0.54
N GLY A 39 -2.42 -7.39 -0.43
CA GLY A 39 -3.07 -6.75 -1.57
C GLY A 39 -2.10 -5.87 -2.37
N ASP A 40 -2.60 -4.97 -3.22
CA ASP A 40 -1.72 -4.10 -4.04
C ASP A 40 -0.81 -3.21 -3.17
N VAL A 41 -1.32 -2.69 -2.04
CA VAL A 41 -0.53 -1.92 -1.05
C VAL A 41 0.53 -2.79 -0.39
N GLY A 42 0.12 -3.91 0.23
CA GLY A 42 1.04 -4.83 0.91
C GLY A 42 2.16 -5.37 0.00
N LYS A 43 1.85 -5.66 -1.27
CA LYS A 43 2.85 -6.03 -2.29
C LYS A 43 3.91 -4.94 -2.47
N GLY A 44 3.49 -3.68 -2.60
CA GLY A 44 4.40 -2.54 -2.70
C GLY A 44 5.27 -2.38 -1.46
N CYS A 45 4.66 -2.50 -0.28
CA CYS A 45 5.34 -2.42 1.01
C CYS A 45 6.41 -3.50 1.20
N ALA A 46 6.04 -4.77 0.98
CA ALA A 46 6.95 -5.91 1.13
C ALA A 46 8.11 -5.85 0.14
N GLU A 47 7.85 -5.47 -1.12
CA GLU A 47 8.88 -5.29 -2.14
C GLU A 47 9.88 -4.20 -1.72
N ALA A 48 9.40 -3.06 -1.22
CA ALA A 48 10.24 -1.96 -0.79
C ALA A 48 11.13 -2.33 0.41
N LEU A 49 10.56 -2.99 1.42
CA LEU A 49 11.29 -3.43 2.60
C LEU A 49 12.35 -4.48 2.24
N LYS A 50 12.02 -5.45 1.38
CA LYS A 50 12.97 -6.44 0.86
C LYS A 50 14.12 -5.77 0.10
N ALA A 51 13.82 -4.77 -0.72
CA ALA A 51 14.82 -4.02 -1.48
C ALA A 51 15.78 -3.22 -0.58
N GLN A 52 15.35 -2.84 0.63
CA GLN A 52 16.21 -2.24 1.66
C GLN A 52 16.98 -3.28 2.51
N GLY A 53 16.86 -4.57 2.18
CA GLY A 53 17.55 -5.66 2.88
C GLY A 53 16.85 -6.13 4.16
N ALA A 54 15.57 -5.79 4.38
CA ALA A 54 14.80 -6.33 5.48
C ALA A 54 14.46 -7.81 5.25
N ARG A 55 14.35 -8.57 6.34
CA ARG A 55 13.78 -9.92 6.35
C ARG A 55 12.27 -9.76 6.53
N VAL A 56 11.51 -9.98 5.46
CA VAL A 56 10.07 -9.69 5.43
C VAL A 56 9.25 -10.95 5.65
N ALA A 57 8.30 -10.89 6.58
CA ALA A 57 7.19 -11.82 6.69
C ALA A 57 5.86 -11.10 6.43
N VAL A 58 4.87 -11.85 5.97
CA VAL A 58 3.56 -11.35 5.57
C VAL A 58 2.47 -12.06 6.38
N THR A 59 1.41 -11.34 6.73
CA THR A 59 0.16 -11.96 7.21
C THR A 59 -0.92 -11.80 6.15
N GLU A 60 -1.71 -12.85 5.91
CA GLU A 60 -2.82 -12.80 4.96
C GLU A 60 -3.95 -13.74 5.39
N VAL A 61 -5.17 -13.32 5.07
CA VAL A 61 -6.39 -14.11 5.21
C VAL A 61 -6.82 -14.70 3.87
N ASP A 62 -6.46 -14.05 2.76
CA ASP A 62 -6.75 -14.53 1.41
C ASP A 62 -5.68 -15.55 0.96
N PRO A 63 -6.06 -16.81 0.66
CA PRO A 63 -5.10 -17.84 0.27
C PRO A 63 -4.39 -17.57 -1.07
N ILE A 64 -5.00 -16.81 -1.99
CA ILE A 64 -4.38 -16.43 -3.26
C ILE A 64 -3.27 -15.41 -3.00
N ASN A 65 -3.54 -14.38 -2.20
CA ASN A 65 -2.53 -13.39 -1.84
C ASN A 65 -1.42 -14.01 -0.97
N ALA A 66 -1.77 -14.90 -0.04
CA ALA A 66 -0.79 -15.64 0.75
C ALA A 66 0.13 -16.49 -0.15
N LEU A 67 -0.44 -17.24 -1.10
CA LEU A 67 0.35 -18.02 -2.04
C LEU A 67 1.25 -17.12 -2.89
N GLN A 68 0.75 -15.97 -3.36
CA GLN A 68 1.58 -14.97 -4.06
C GLN A 68 2.75 -14.49 -3.22
N ALA A 69 2.53 -14.17 -1.94
CA ALA A 69 3.61 -13.76 -1.03
C ALA A 69 4.68 -14.86 -0.91
N MET A 70 4.26 -16.12 -0.77
CA MET A 70 5.18 -17.26 -0.72
C MET A 70 5.96 -17.43 -2.03
N MET A 71 5.30 -17.26 -3.19
CA MET A 71 5.98 -17.33 -4.49
C MET A 71 6.97 -16.17 -4.72
N ASP A 72 6.72 -15.01 -4.13
CA ASP A 72 7.66 -13.87 -4.11
C ASP A 72 8.81 -14.05 -3.09
N GLY A 73 8.79 -15.16 -2.33
CA GLY A 73 9.83 -15.55 -1.38
C GLY A 73 9.65 -14.98 0.03
N PHE A 74 8.43 -14.58 0.39
CA PHE A 74 8.09 -14.12 1.74
C PHE A 74 7.53 -15.26 2.59
N GLU A 75 7.92 -15.32 3.86
CA GLU A 75 7.25 -16.20 4.83
C GLU A 75 5.85 -15.67 5.12
N VAL A 76 4.83 -16.54 5.07
CA VAL A 76 3.48 -16.21 5.54
C VAL A 76 3.30 -16.72 6.96
N LYS A 77 2.98 -15.81 7.87
CA LYS A 77 2.79 -16.08 9.30
C LYS A 77 1.52 -15.41 9.80
N THR A 78 1.01 -15.90 10.93
CA THR A 78 0.01 -15.15 11.71
C THR A 78 0.68 -13.98 12.44
N VAL A 79 -0.12 -12.98 12.86
CA VAL A 79 0.39 -11.85 13.64
C VAL A 79 1.03 -12.38 14.93
N GLU A 80 0.36 -13.31 15.60
CA GLU A 80 0.76 -13.93 16.86
C GLU A 80 2.12 -14.62 16.76
N GLN A 81 2.43 -15.25 15.61
CA GLN A 81 3.72 -15.91 15.38
C GLN A 81 4.86 -14.93 15.10
N ALA A 82 4.58 -13.76 14.55
CA ALA A 82 5.59 -12.85 14.00
C ALA A 82 5.78 -11.56 14.81
N ILE A 83 4.80 -11.15 15.63
CA ILE A 83 4.78 -9.84 16.29
C ILE A 83 5.97 -9.62 17.23
N GLY A 84 6.34 -10.63 18.03
CA GLY A 84 7.51 -10.57 18.90
C GLY A 84 8.86 -10.72 18.18
N TRP A 85 8.84 -11.12 16.90
CA TRP A 85 10.03 -11.21 16.06
C TRP A 85 10.28 -9.94 15.24
N ALA A 86 9.25 -9.15 14.95
CA ALA A 86 9.34 -7.98 14.08
C ALA A 86 10.02 -6.78 14.77
N ASP A 87 10.89 -6.11 14.04
CA ASP A 87 11.43 -4.79 14.41
C ASP A 87 10.61 -3.66 13.77
N ILE A 88 9.96 -3.93 12.64
CA ILE A 88 9.08 -3.01 11.91
C ILE A 88 7.76 -3.75 11.60
N VAL A 89 6.62 -3.16 11.92
CA VAL A 89 5.29 -3.71 11.67
C VAL A 89 4.49 -2.70 10.88
N ILE A 90 4.00 -3.09 9.70
CA ILE A 90 3.23 -2.25 8.78
C ILE A 90 1.87 -2.89 8.51
N THR A 91 0.78 -2.18 8.79
CA THR A 91 -0.58 -2.61 8.44
C THR A 91 -1.00 -2.04 7.08
N SER A 92 -1.60 -2.89 6.23
CA SER A 92 -1.97 -2.56 4.84
C SER A 92 -3.22 -3.31 4.36
N THR A 93 -4.14 -3.61 5.28
CA THR A 93 -5.30 -4.50 5.03
C THR A 93 -6.55 -3.76 4.58
N GLY A 94 -6.71 -2.49 4.96
CA GLY A 94 -7.97 -1.76 4.85
C GLY A 94 -9.07 -2.27 5.78
N ASN A 95 -8.70 -3.00 6.83
CA ASN A 95 -9.63 -3.64 7.77
C ASN A 95 -9.48 -3.02 9.18
N LYS A 96 -9.88 -3.73 10.24
CA LYS A 96 -9.93 -3.23 11.62
C LYS A 96 -9.25 -4.20 12.58
N ASP A 97 -8.68 -3.67 13.66
CA ASP A 97 -8.16 -4.43 14.81
C ASP A 97 -7.10 -5.46 14.41
N ILE A 98 -6.27 -5.15 13.41
CA ILE A 98 -5.19 -6.01 12.93
C ILE A 98 -4.09 -6.11 13.99
N ILE A 99 -3.70 -4.96 14.54
CA ILE A 99 -2.76 -4.86 15.66
C ILE A 99 -3.53 -4.36 16.88
N THR A 100 -3.84 -5.30 17.77
CA THR A 100 -4.53 -5.04 19.04
C THR A 100 -3.55 -4.58 20.12
N LEU A 101 -4.07 -4.12 21.27
CA LEU A 101 -3.23 -3.79 22.42
C LEU A 101 -2.37 -4.97 22.91
N ASP A 102 -2.89 -6.19 22.85
CA ASP A 102 -2.12 -7.38 23.26
C ASP A 102 -1.00 -7.70 22.27
N HIS A 103 -1.22 -7.46 20.97
CA HIS A 103 -0.13 -7.51 19.98
C HIS A 103 0.94 -6.47 20.28
N MET A 104 0.54 -5.22 20.58
CA MET A 104 1.47 -4.14 20.91
C MET A 104 2.31 -4.45 22.17
N ARG A 105 1.71 -5.05 23.20
CA ARG A 105 2.43 -5.52 24.41
C ARG A 105 3.44 -6.64 24.14
N ALA A 106 3.26 -7.40 23.06
CA ALA A 106 4.15 -8.49 22.66
C ALA A 106 5.24 -8.06 21.68
N MET A 107 5.25 -6.80 21.24
CA MET A 107 6.28 -6.25 20.36
C MET A 107 7.62 -6.10 21.09
N LYS A 108 8.71 -6.06 20.33
CA LYS A 108 10.04 -5.78 20.90
C LYS A 108 10.13 -4.35 21.43
N HIS A 109 11.03 -4.14 22.38
CA HIS A 109 11.46 -2.80 22.73
C HIS A 109 11.97 -2.04 21.50
N GLN A 110 11.47 -0.82 21.31
CA GLN A 110 11.69 0.07 20.19
C GLN A 110 11.28 -0.48 18.82
N ALA A 111 10.36 -1.46 18.78
CA ALA A 111 9.74 -1.85 17.52
C ALA A 111 8.94 -0.68 16.93
N ILE A 112 9.00 -0.52 15.62
CA ILE A 112 8.31 0.54 14.88
C ILE A 112 6.97 -0.02 14.38
N LEU A 113 5.88 0.67 14.70
CA LEU A 113 4.54 0.35 14.26
C LEU A 113 4.00 1.48 13.38
N GLY A 114 3.55 1.13 12.18
CA GLY A 114 2.96 2.09 11.25
C GLY A 114 1.82 1.48 10.45
N ASN A 115 0.96 2.35 9.94
CA ASN A 115 -0.15 2.00 9.07
C ASN A 115 -0.01 2.71 7.73
N ILE A 116 -0.35 2.02 6.64
CA ILE A 116 -0.42 2.58 5.29
C ILE A 116 -1.71 2.14 4.56
N GLY A 117 -2.68 1.61 5.30
CA GLY A 117 -4.03 1.30 4.84
C GLY A 117 -4.94 2.53 4.78
N HIS A 118 -6.26 2.31 4.85
CA HIS A 118 -7.23 3.36 4.53
C HIS A 118 -7.54 4.31 5.68
N PHE A 119 -7.61 3.81 6.92
CA PHE A 119 -7.93 4.57 8.13
C PHE A 119 -7.05 4.14 9.31
N ASP A 120 -7.18 4.82 10.44
CA ASP A 120 -6.44 4.60 11.70
C ASP A 120 -6.84 3.34 12.49
N ASN A 121 -7.94 2.70 12.11
CA ASN A 121 -8.55 1.60 12.87
C ASN A 121 -7.92 0.21 12.61
N GLU A 122 -6.91 0.10 11.75
CA GLU A 122 -6.11 -1.13 11.64
C GLU A 122 -5.28 -1.39 12.90
N ILE A 123 -4.93 -0.33 13.62
CA ILE A 123 -4.23 -0.38 14.91
C ILE A 123 -5.20 0.08 15.98
N ASP A 124 -5.29 -0.63 17.09
CA ASP A 124 -6.15 -0.24 18.22
C ASP A 124 -5.52 0.91 19.04
N MET A 125 -5.41 2.08 18.40
CA MET A 125 -4.86 3.30 19.01
C MET A 125 -5.69 3.76 20.22
N ALA A 126 -7.01 3.54 20.17
CA ALA A 126 -7.89 3.90 21.27
C ALA A 126 -7.58 3.10 22.54
N ALA A 127 -7.26 1.80 22.42
CA ALA A 127 -6.91 0.99 23.57
C ALA A 127 -5.56 1.40 24.20
N ILE A 128 -4.53 1.67 23.40
CA ILE A 128 -3.22 2.09 23.93
C ILE A 128 -3.27 3.47 24.59
N GLU A 129 -4.07 4.41 24.06
CA GLU A 129 -4.24 5.74 24.63
C GLU A 129 -5.10 5.77 25.91
N ARG A 130 -6.01 4.80 26.07
CA ARG A 130 -6.89 4.70 27.25
C ARG A 130 -6.25 3.98 28.43
N ASP A 131 -5.18 3.21 28.23
CA ASP A 131 -4.52 2.49 29.31
C ASP A 131 -3.66 3.46 30.15
N PRO A 132 -4.06 3.80 31.40
CA PRO A 132 -3.36 4.79 32.21
C PRO A 132 -1.97 4.33 32.66
N LYS A 133 -1.63 3.06 32.45
CA LYS A 133 -0.32 2.50 32.78
C LYS A 133 0.68 2.66 31.64
N ILE A 134 0.22 3.04 30.44
CA ILE A 134 1.06 3.26 29.27
C ILE A 134 1.37 4.75 29.18
N ARG A 135 2.65 5.08 29.11
CA ARG A 135 3.10 6.47 29.03
C ARG A 135 3.44 6.83 27.60
N ARG A 136 2.71 7.78 27.01
CA ARG A 136 3.04 8.39 25.71
C ARG A 136 4.12 9.45 25.89
N ILE A 137 5.15 9.39 25.05
CA ILE A 137 6.21 10.40 24.92
C ILE A 137 6.20 10.86 23.47
N ASN A 138 5.91 12.12 23.24
CA ASN A 138 6.06 12.67 21.89
C ASN A 138 7.56 12.92 21.61
N ILE A 139 8.13 12.21 20.65
CA ILE A 139 9.54 12.38 20.24
C ILE A 139 9.64 13.61 19.32
N LYS A 140 8.77 13.66 18.32
CA LYS A 140 8.61 14.76 17.37
C LYS A 140 7.20 14.68 16.75
N PRO A 141 6.78 15.67 15.95
CA PRO A 141 5.50 15.58 15.26
C PRO A 141 5.36 14.24 14.51
N GLN A 142 4.22 13.56 14.73
CA GLN A 142 3.87 12.27 14.10
C GLN A 142 4.79 11.10 14.47
N VAL A 143 5.56 11.21 15.57
CA VAL A 143 6.38 10.11 16.10
C VAL A 143 6.24 10.10 17.62
N ASP A 144 5.57 9.07 18.12
CA ASP A 144 5.30 8.89 19.53
C ASP A 144 5.89 7.58 20.02
N GLU A 145 6.53 7.61 21.18
CA GLU A 145 6.93 6.43 21.93
C GLU A 145 5.87 6.10 22.97
N PHE A 146 5.43 4.85 23.02
CA PHE A 146 4.53 4.34 24.05
C PHE A 146 5.30 3.38 24.95
N VAL A 147 5.47 3.76 26.22
CA VAL A 147 6.21 2.99 27.22
C VAL A 147 5.25 2.17 28.07
N PHE A 148 5.46 0.84 28.08
CA PHE A 148 4.66 -0.13 28.82
C PHE A 148 5.13 -0.29 30.27
N PRO A 149 4.31 -0.90 31.16
CA PRO A 149 4.63 -1.00 32.59
C PRO A 149 5.87 -1.83 32.94
N ASP A 150 6.24 -2.76 32.08
CA ASP A 150 7.45 -3.60 32.19
C ASP A 150 8.72 -2.88 31.68
N GLY A 151 8.58 -1.65 31.18
CA GLY A 151 9.67 -0.78 30.76
C GLY A 151 10.04 -0.88 29.28
N HIS A 152 9.52 -1.86 28.53
CA HIS A 152 9.69 -1.84 27.08
C HIS A 152 8.82 -0.74 26.47
N SER A 153 9.08 -0.43 25.20
CA SER A 153 8.38 0.65 24.50
C SER A 153 8.28 0.33 23.02
N ILE A 154 7.33 0.96 22.33
CA ILE A 154 7.21 0.89 20.87
C ILE A 154 7.16 2.31 20.30
N ILE A 155 7.55 2.46 19.04
CA ILE A 155 7.48 3.72 18.30
C ILE A 155 6.30 3.63 17.34
N VAL A 156 5.30 4.50 17.51
CA VAL A 156 4.15 4.57 16.63
C VAL A 156 4.28 5.78 15.71
N LEU A 157 4.09 5.53 14.42
CA LEU A 157 4.13 6.54 13.37
C LEU A 157 2.74 7.08 13.07
N SER A 158 2.63 8.41 12.96
CA SER A 158 1.40 9.13 12.57
C SER A 158 0.17 8.77 13.40
N GLU A 159 0.33 8.39 14.67
CA GLU A 159 -0.77 7.98 15.55
C GLU A 159 -1.66 6.90 14.91
N GLY A 160 -1.05 5.95 14.19
CA GLY A 160 -1.76 4.88 13.49
C GLY A 160 -2.48 5.30 12.20
N ARG A 161 -2.44 6.59 11.81
CA ARG A 161 -2.89 7.06 10.49
C ARG A 161 -1.86 6.74 9.40
N LEU A 162 -2.15 7.13 8.16
CA LEU A 162 -1.32 6.85 6.99
C LEU A 162 0.08 7.46 7.12
N LEU A 163 1.07 6.64 7.47
CA LEU A 163 2.43 7.08 7.79
C LEU A 163 3.14 7.73 6.60
N ASN A 164 2.86 7.28 5.38
CA ASN A 164 3.50 7.81 4.18
C ASN A 164 3.07 9.26 3.88
N LEU A 165 1.88 9.66 4.34
CA LEU A 165 1.37 11.02 4.24
C LEU A 165 1.65 11.84 5.50
N GLY A 166 1.62 11.21 6.68
CA GLY A 166 1.81 11.92 7.94
C GLY A 166 3.28 12.15 8.30
N ASN A 167 4.17 11.20 7.98
CA ASN A 167 5.62 11.33 8.22
C ASN A 167 6.41 11.75 6.96
N ALA A 168 5.79 11.71 5.78
CA ALA A 168 6.42 12.06 4.51
C ALA A 168 5.45 12.84 3.61
N THR A 169 5.61 12.76 2.28
CA THR A 169 4.86 13.57 1.31
C THR A 169 3.95 12.72 0.42
N GLY A 170 3.66 11.49 0.82
CA GLY A 170 2.84 10.55 0.05
C GLY A 170 3.50 10.08 -1.24
N HIS A 171 2.67 9.70 -2.20
CA HIS A 171 3.13 9.15 -3.47
C HIS A 171 3.72 10.25 -4.35
N PRO A 172 4.77 9.94 -5.14
CA PRO A 172 5.40 10.92 -6.01
C PRO A 172 4.46 11.33 -7.14
N SER A 173 4.63 12.57 -7.64
CA SER A 173 3.74 13.21 -8.62
C SER A 173 3.46 12.35 -9.86
N PHE A 174 4.46 11.61 -10.36
CA PHE A 174 4.29 10.77 -11.55
C PHE A 174 3.27 9.64 -11.32
N VAL A 175 3.31 8.99 -10.16
CA VAL A 175 2.32 7.96 -9.81
C VAL A 175 0.95 8.60 -9.65
N MET A 176 0.86 9.73 -8.95
CA MET A 176 -0.40 10.46 -8.77
C MET A 176 -0.99 11.00 -10.07
N SER A 177 -0.16 11.32 -11.06
CA SER A 177 -0.60 11.74 -12.40
C SER A 177 -1.49 10.69 -13.07
N ASN A 178 -1.23 9.40 -12.86
CA ASN A 178 -2.09 8.34 -13.37
C ASN A 178 -3.48 8.39 -12.69
N SER A 179 -3.51 8.45 -11.36
CA SER A 179 -4.75 8.52 -10.58
C SER A 179 -5.57 9.78 -10.89
N PHE A 180 -4.91 10.93 -10.98
CA PHE A 180 -5.58 12.21 -11.23
C PHE A 180 -6.03 12.35 -12.69
N SER A 181 -5.32 11.75 -13.65
CA SER A 181 -5.83 11.65 -15.02
C SER A 181 -7.15 10.86 -15.07
N ASN A 182 -7.24 9.73 -14.37
CA ASN A 182 -8.50 8.98 -14.26
C ASN A 182 -9.60 9.81 -13.59
N GLN A 183 -9.29 10.55 -12.53
CA GLN A 183 -10.27 11.43 -11.86
C GLN A 183 -10.80 12.51 -12.82
N VAL A 184 -9.93 13.22 -13.54
CA VAL A 184 -10.35 14.26 -14.49
C VAL A 184 -11.19 13.67 -15.63
N ILE A 185 -10.80 12.52 -16.17
CA ILE A 185 -11.58 11.83 -17.21
C ILE A 185 -12.97 11.45 -16.68
N ALA A 186 -13.06 10.90 -15.47
CA ALA A 186 -14.33 10.55 -14.84
C ALA A 186 -15.21 11.78 -14.60
N GLN A 187 -14.63 12.89 -14.16
CA GLN A 187 -15.35 14.15 -13.98
C GLN A 187 -15.90 14.70 -15.30
N ILE A 188 -15.11 14.65 -16.38
CA ILE A 188 -15.57 15.07 -17.71
C ILE A 188 -16.73 14.18 -18.19
N GLU A 189 -16.60 12.87 -18.07
CA GLU A 189 -17.64 11.91 -18.48
C GLU A 189 -18.95 12.15 -17.71
N LEU A 190 -18.89 12.22 -16.39
CA LEU A 190 -20.08 12.48 -15.55
C LEU A 190 -20.68 13.85 -15.81
N TRP A 191 -19.87 14.88 -16.03
CA TRP A 191 -20.39 16.22 -16.30
C TRP A 191 -21.09 16.31 -17.66
N THR A 192 -20.48 15.73 -18.70
CA THR A 192 -20.93 15.89 -20.09
C THR A 192 -21.99 14.88 -20.53
N LYS A 193 -22.12 13.76 -19.82
CA LYS A 193 -23.05 12.67 -20.14
C LYS A 193 -23.82 12.18 -18.90
N ASN A 194 -24.19 13.11 -18.01
CA ASN A 194 -24.86 12.75 -16.75
C ASN A 194 -26.19 11.99 -16.97
N ASP A 195 -26.80 12.14 -18.13
CA ASP A 195 -28.04 11.49 -18.55
C ASP A 195 -27.84 10.05 -19.07
N GLU A 196 -26.59 9.61 -19.28
CA GLU A 196 -26.26 8.24 -19.68
C GLU A 196 -25.99 7.30 -18.48
N TYR A 197 -26.06 7.81 -17.25
CA TYR A 197 -25.74 7.05 -16.04
C TYR A 197 -26.88 7.04 -15.04
N ASP A 198 -27.24 5.85 -14.56
CA ASP A 198 -28.10 5.67 -13.38
C ASP A 198 -27.29 5.77 -12.07
N ASN A 199 -27.98 5.71 -10.93
CA ASN A 199 -27.36 5.72 -9.60
C ASN A 199 -26.69 4.38 -9.24
N GLU A 200 -25.59 4.07 -9.93
CA GLU A 200 -24.82 2.83 -9.79
C GLU A 200 -23.31 3.11 -9.76
N VAL A 201 -22.50 2.09 -9.45
CA VAL A 201 -21.03 2.19 -9.45
C VAL A 201 -20.46 1.73 -10.79
N TYR A 202 -19.89 2.67 -11.53
CA TYR A 202 -19.27 2.41 -12.83
C TYR A 202 -17.74 2.38 -12.76
N ARG A 203 -17.13 1.69 -13.74
CA ARG A 203 -15.70 1.73 -14.01
C ARG A 203 -15.47 2.49 -15.31
N LEU A 204 -14.36 3.23 -15.38
CA LEU A 204 -13.97 3.87 -16.64
C LEU A 204 -13.77 2.81 -17.74
N PRO A 205 -14.23 3.08 -18.98
CA PRO A 205 -13.97 2.22 -20.13
C PRO A 205 -12.48 1.93 -20.32
N LYS A 206 -12.16 0.69 -20.73
CA LYS A 206 -10.76 0.22 -20.85
C LYS A 206 -9.89 1.06 -21.78
N HIS A 207 -10.45 1.57 -22.88
CA HIS A 207 -9.69 2.41 -23.81
C HIS A 207 -9.22 3.73 -23.15
N LEU A 208 -9.93 4.25 -22.14
CA LEU A 208 -9.48 5.43 -21.38
C LEU A 208 -8.37 5.06 -20.40
N ASP A 209 -8.44 3.88 -19.79
CA ASP A 209 -7.38 3.34 -18.94
C ASP A 209 -6.07 3.15 -19.73
N GLU A 210 -6.18 2.59 -20.95
CA GLU A 210 -5.06 2.43 -21.88
C GLU A 210 -4.54 3.78 -22.41
N LYS A 211 -5.43 4.76 -22.64
CA LYS A 211 -5.03 6.13 -23.00
C LYS A 211 -4.17 6.77 -21.91
N VAL A 212 -4.57 6.63 -20.64
CA VAL A 212 -3.76 7.13 -19.50
C VAL A 212 -2.39 6.45 -19.51
N ALA A 213 -2.33 5.12 -19.65
CA ALA A 213 -1.08 4.38 -19.66
C ALA A 213 -0.15 4.82 -20.82
N LYS A 214 -0.69 4.93 -22.04
CA LYS A 214 0.07 5.33 -23.24
C LYS A 214 0.80 6.66 -23.05
N ILE A 215 0.09 7.67 -22.56
CA ILE A 215 0.67 9.00 -22.30
C ILE A 215 1.85 8.92 -21.32
N HIS A 216 1.72 8.12 -20.27
CA HIS A 216 2.77 7.97 -19.26
C HIS A 216 3.96 7.12 -19.75
N VAL A 217 3.74 6.15 -20.66
CA VAL A 217 4.83 5.42 -21.33
C VAL A 217 5.66 6.38 -22.18
N GLU A 218 5.02 7.24 -22.98
CA GLU A 218 5.70 8.24 -23.80
C GLU A 218 6.46 9.25 -22.93
N ALA A 219 5.87 9.68 -21.80
CA ALA A 219 6.52 10.58 -20.84
C ALA A 219 7.79 9.97 -20.19
N LEU A 220 7.87 8.65 -20.09
CA LEU A 220 9.07 7.93 -19.61
C LEU A 220 10.07 7.62 -20.75
N GLY A 221 9.84 8.12 -21.96
CA GLY A 221 10.67 7.86 -23.13
C GLY A 221 10.45 6.49 -23.77
N GLY A 222 9.34 5.82 -23.44
CA GLY A 222 8.95 4.56 -24.04
C GLY A 222 8.27 4.75 -25.40
N THR A 223 8.48 3.79 -26.30
CA THR A 223 7.80 3.72 -27.61
C THR A 223 7.01 2.42 -27.68
N LEU A 224 5.71 2.52 -27.99
CA LEU A 224 4.85 1.34 -28.12
C LEU A 224 5.02 0.68 -29.49
N THR A 225 5.06 -0.65 -29.50
CA THR A 225 4.93 -1.43 -30.73
C THR A 225 3.49 -1.34 -31.22
N VAL A 226 3.29 -1.16 -32.53
CA VAL A 226 1.98 -1.13 -33.17
C VAL A 226 1.68 -2.49 -33.79
N LEU A 227 0.50 -3.06 -33.51
CA LEU A 227 0.07 -4.30 -34.13
C LEU A 227 -0.11 -4.11 -35.64
N THR A 228 0.32 -5.09 -36.44
CA THR A 228 -0.18 -5.18 -37.82
C THR A 228 -1.66 -5.60 -37.80
N LYS A 229 -2.39 -5.35 -38.89
CA LYS A 229 -3.78 -5.80 -39.03
C LYS A 229 -3.91 -7.32 -38.83
N ASP A 230 -3.01 -8.08 -39.46
CA ASP A 230 -2.99 -9.54 -39.35
C ASP A 230 -2.76 -10.02 -37.90
N GLN A 231 -1.91 -9.33 -37.13
CA GLN A 231 -1.69 -9.65 -35.70
C GLN A 231 -2.93 -9.34 -34.85
N ALA A 232 -3.57 -8.20 -35.11
CA ALA A 232 -4.76 -7.76 -34.39
C ALA A 232 -5.95 -8.71 -34.64
N GLU A 233 -6.17 -9.09 -35.91
CA GLU A 233 -7.17 -10.08 -36.30
C GLU A 233 -6.89 -11.45 -35.66
N TYR A 234 -5.62 -11.89 -35.65
CA TYR A 234 -5.23 -13.18 -35.08
C TYR A 234 -5.57 -13.32 -33.59
N ILE A 235 -5.45 -12.23 -32.81
CA ILE A 235 -5.78 -12.23 -31.37
C ILE A 235 -7.17 -11.66 -31.06
N GLY A 236 -7.94 -11.29 -32.09
CA GLY A 236 -9.32 -10.80 -31.97
C GLY A 236 -9.46 -9.44 -31.28
N VAL A 237 -8.60 -8.48 -31.60
CA VAL A 237 -8.67 -7.10 -31.08
C VAL A 237 -8.51 -6.07 -32.20
N ASP A 238 -8.86 -4.82 -31.95
CA ASP A 238 -8.51 -3.69 -32.83
C ASP A 238 -7.03 -3.32 -32.69
N VAL A 239 -6.43 -2.78 -33.77
CA VAL A 239 -5.02 -2.34 -33.79
C VAL A 239 -4.74 -1.28 -32.70
N ASP A 240 -5.74 -0.44 -32.42
CA ASP A 240 -5.65 0.63 -31.41
C ASP A 240 -6.20 0.21 -30.02
N GLY A 241 -6.58 -1.06 -29.87
CA GLY A 241 -7.19 -1.60 -28.65
C GLY A 241 -8.70 -1.36 -28.55
N PRO A 242 -9.35 -1.77 -27.44
CA PRO A 242 -8.74 -2.30 -26.22
C PRO A 242 -8.04 -3.65 -26.39
N TYR A 243 -6.85 -3.81 -25.78
CA TYR A 243 -5.98 -4.96 -26.02
C TYR A 243 -6.25 -6.16 -25.11
N LYS A 244 -7.14 -6.02 -24.13
CA LYS A 244 -7.46 -7.06 -23.15
C LYS A 244 -8.96 -7.12 -22.90
N PRO A 245 -9.51 -8.31 -22.60
CA PRO A 245 -10.92 -8.43 -22.24
C PRO A 245 -11.20 -7.78 -20.88
N GLU A 246 -12.47 -7.58 -20.57
CA GLU A 246 -12.87 -6.83 -19.37
C GLU A 246 -12.51 -7.54 -18.05
N HIS A 247 -12.46 -8.87 -18.05
CA HIS A 247 -12.10 -9.68 -16.89
C HIS A 247 -10.58 -9.83 -16.66
N TYR A 248 -9.73 -9.20 -17.50
CA TYR A 248 -8.28 -9.32 -17.38
C TYR A 248 -7.75 -8.60 -16.13
N ARG A 249 -6.83 -9.24 -15.39
CA ARG A 249 -6.44 -8.81 -14.03
C ARG A 249 -5.17 -7.95 -13.95
N TYR A 250 -4.34 -7.97 -15.00
CA TYR A 250 -2.99 -7.39 -15.07
C TYR A 250 -2.04 -7.91 -13.99
#